data_AF-A0A9P5FZY7-F1
#
_entry.id   AF-A0A9P5FZY7-F1
#
_cell.length_a   1.000
_cell.length_b   1.000
_cell.length_c   1.000
_cell.angle_alpha   90.00
_cell.angle_beta   90.00
_cell.angle_gamma   90.00
#
_symmetry.space_group_name_H-M   'P 1'
#
loop_
_entity.id
_entity.type
_entity.pdbx_description
1 polymer ?
#
loop_
_entity_poly.entity_id
_entity_poly.type
_entity_poly.pdbx_seq_one_letter_code
_entity_poly.pdbx_strand_id
1 'polypeptide(L)'
;MLLRPSAVAAPGKLILSQIRHNSQLPKSIDSRDPLDNSLANRIPKFPFQRESAPSLIPKNTPVVSKTLPFKKLMEILKSSTQPELLYMAESHRLYLMASFALSFIVCYNIFDLLDRSLPAAYDLWLENEEDLPPVRNFVKTLGNLGLVLLISSVYATAAYMFIKIPTRLVRRLYYLPGPKEHIQFVTHPVMPGRPSPVITIPLEKITIGKTSKVWTGQGFYGTAQRTQFAFLLFEKGKLFPWIVDRNGWFWGDGRVYDVLFGKEPVEQAELGLSYDTMLKIKEKQKNQVAFNLKQELGPAWKLKVMARMFQEDVQSVLALRNGDKKKSIGDGSTSTKVPEKKE
;
A
#
# COMPACT_ATOMS: atom_id res chain seq x y z
N MET A 1 -35.36 67.07 2.47
CA MET A 1 -35.29 67.22 1.01
C MET A 1 -34.03 66.50 0.56
N LEU A 2 -33.98 65.51 -0.35
CA LEU A 2 -34.93 64.94 -1.30
C LEU A 2 -34.44 63.51 -1.67
N LEU A 3 -35.41 62.59 -1.73
CA LEU A 3 -35.54 61.43 -2.63
C LEU A 3 -34.58 60.21 -2.55
N ARG A 4 -35.17 59.06 -2.14
CA ARG A 4 -34.89 57.71 -2.69
C ARG A 4 -35.54 57.59 -4.09
N PRO A 5 -35.00 56.75 -5.01
CA PRO A 5 -35.46 55.35 -5.20
C PRO A 5 -34.28 54.44 -5.69
N SER A 6 -34.34 53.17 -6.06
CA SER A 6 -35.17 51.96 -5.90
C SER A 6 -34.30 50.78 -6.39
N ALA A 7 -34.58 49.56 -5.92
CA ALA A 7 -33.88 48.32 -6.26
C ALA A 7 -34.02 47.90 -7.74
N VAL A 8 -33.02 47.15 -8.25
CA VAL A 8 -33.18 46.18 -9.35
C VAL A 8 -32.31 44.95 -9.07
N ALA A 9 -32.91 43.76 -9.25
CA ALA A 9 -32.34 42.43 -9.04
C ALA A 9 -31.59 41.88 -10.29
N ALA A 10 -30.80 40.83 -10.05
CA ALA A 10 -29.85 40.13 -10.94
C ALA A 10 -30.42 39.57 -12.28
N PRO A 11 -29.55 39.12 -13.21
CA PRO A 11 -29.37 37.66 -13.40
C PRO A 11 -27.94 37.21 -13.80
N GLY A 12 -27.62 35.92 -13.59
CA GLY A 12 -26.29 35.33 -13.83
C GLY A 12 -26.04 34.69 -15.21
N LYS A 13 -24.79 34.24 -15.44
CA LYS A 13 -24.39 32.97 -16.10
C LYS A 13 -22.86 32.88 -16.31
N LEU A 14 -22.29 31.79 -15.75
CA LEU A 14 -21.32 30.82 -16.30
C LEU A 14 -20.13 31.24 -17.21
N ILE A 15 -18.93 30.90 -16.72
CA ILE A 15 -17.79 30.19 -17.33
C ILE A 15 -17.23 30.69 -18.68
N LEU A 16 -15.98 31.16 -18.64
CA LEU A 16 -14.99 30.84 -19.67
C LEU A 16 -13.60 30.61 -19.03
N SER A 17 -13.17 29.36 -19.17
CA SER A 17 -11.82 28.83 -19.09
C SER A 17 -10.67 29.85 -19.12
N GLN A 18 -9.86 29.85 -18.06
CA GLN A 18 -8.45 30.17 -18.20
C GLN A 18 -7.64 28.88 -18.08
N ILE A 19 -7.32 28.32 -19.24
CA ILE A 19 -6.21 27.40 -19.45
C ILE A 19 -4.94 28.14 -18.96
N ARG A 20 -4.28 27.63 -17.92
CA ARG A 20 -2.96 28.10 -17.52
C ARG A 20 -1.90 27.17 -18.11
N HIS A 21 -1.06 27.73 -18.97
CA HIS A 21 0.15 27.10 -19.48
C HIS A 21 1.20 26.93 -18.37
N ASN A 22 1.84 25.76 -18.37
CA ASN A 22 3.03 25.45 -17.59
C ASN A 22 4.20 26.37 -18.00
N SER A 23 4.62 27.28 -17.12
CA SER A 23 6.02 27.76 -17.05
C SER A 23 6.33 28.68 -15.86
N GLN A 24 5.60 28.61 -14.74
CA GLN A 24 6.01 29.27 -13.49
C GLN A 24 5.60 28.40 -12.30
N LEU A 25 6.55 27.64 -11.77
CA LEU A 25 6.40 27.03 -10.45
C LEU A 25 6.31 28.17 -9.42
N PRO A 26 5.30 28.19 -8.53
CA PRO A 26 5.14 29.28 -7.57
C PRO A 26 6.28 29.27 -6.54
N LYS A 27 6.78 30.47 -6.24
CA LYS A 27 7.94 30.74 -5.37
C LYS A 27 7.62 30.70 -3.86
N SER A 28 6.51 30.10 -3.44
CA SER A 28 6.08 30.09 -2.03
C SER A 28 5.55 28.72 -1.63
N ILE A 29 6.05 28.24 -0.49
CA ILE A 29 5.56 27.10 0.29
C ILE A 29 4.05 26.93 0.11
N ASP A 30 3.63 25.74 -0.32
CA ASP A 30 2.21 25.40 -0.42
C ASP A 30 1.56 25.56 0.95
N SER A 31 0.55 26.44 1.08
CA SER A 31 -0.23 26.63 2.31
C SER A 31 -0.91 25.33 2.78
N ARG A 32 -0.91 24.29 1.94
CA ARG A 32 -1.37 22.94 2.24
C ARG A 32 -0.34 22.06 2.94
N ASP A 33 0.88 22.53 3.20
CA ASP A 33 1.93 21.77 3.90
C ASP A 33 2.61 22.59 5.01
N PRO A 34 2.01 22.72 6.23
CA PRO A 34 2.62 23.38 7.38
C PRO A 34 3.94 22.79 7.90
N LEU A 35 4.49 21.70 7.32
CA LEU A 35 5.81 21.23 7.73
C LEU A 35 6.88 21.73 6.75
N ASP A 36 7.67 22.66 7.25
CA ASP A 36 8.81 23.22 6.53
C ASP A 36 9.86 22.13 6.22
N ASN A 37 10.39 22.13 4.99
CA ASN A 37 11.37 21.17 4.49
C ASN A 37 12.82 21.48 4.92
N SER A 38 13.02 22.47 5.78
CA SER A 38 14.32 22.82 6.34
C SER A 38 15.02 21.61 6.98
N LEU A 39 16.35 21.66 6.98
CA LEU A 39 17.18 20.64 7.61
C LEU A 39 16.87 20.49 9.11
N ALA A 40 16.57 21.61 9.79
CA ALA A 40 16.17 21.63 11.19
C ALA A 40 14.90 20.80 11.47
N ASN A 41 13.98 20.72 10.50
CA ASN A 41 12.76 19.92 10.63
C ASN A 41 12.92 18.45 10.26
N ARG A 42 14.09 18.04 9.75
CA ARG A 42 14.41 16.65 9.43
C ARG A 42 15.20 15.92 10.52
N ILE A 43 15.84 16.67 11.40
CA ILE A 43 16.65 16.12 12.49
C ILE A 43 15.76 15.94 13.72
N PRO A 44 15.71 14.73 14.31
CA PRO A 44 14.90 14.48 15.49
C PRO A 44 15.40 15.27 16.70
N LYS A 45 14.47 15.80 17.48
CA LYS A 45 14.76 16.52 18.72
C LYS A 45 14.78 15.56 19.90
N PHE A 46 15.79 15.68 20.74
CA PHE A 46 15.85 14.95 22.00
C PHE A 46 14.96 15.63 23.05
N PRO A 47 14.18 14.89 23.87
CA PRO A 47 14.05 13.43 23.91
C PRO A 47 13.09 12.86 22.84
N PHE A 48 13.47 11.73 22.22
CA PHE A 48 12.76 11.13 21.08
C PHE A 48 11.33 10.65 21.40
N GLN A 49 11.01 10.42 22.67
CA GLN A 49 9.67 9.99 23.11
C GLN A 49 8.57 10.99 22.68
N ARG A 50 8.90 12.29 22.65
CA ARG A 50 7.96 13.34 22.23
C ARG A 50 7.69 13.33 20.73
N GLU A 51 8.60 12.80 19.93
CA GLU A 51 8.40 12.66 18.48
C GLU A 51 7.65 11.38 18.11
N SER A 52 7.62 10.38 18.99
CA SER A 52 6.83 9.16 18.81
C SER A 52 5.35 9.29 19.22
N ALA A 53 5.00 10.35 19.95
CA ALA A 53 3.64 10.56 20.44
C ALA A 53 2.80 11.31 19.39
N PRO A 54 1.56 10.87 19.11
CA PRO A 54 0.66 11.59 18.20
C PRO A 54 0.33 12.95 18.81
N SER A 55 0.63 14.01 18.08
CA SER A 55 0.43 15.42 18.45
C SER A 55 -0.70 16.09 17.64
N LEU A 56 -1.06 15.50 16.51
CA LEU A 56 -2.07 15.96 15.57
C LEU A 56 -3.45 15.41 15.98
N ILE A 57 -4.14 16.17 16.83
CA ILE A 57 -5.57 16.00 17.09
C ILE A 57 -6.30 17.23 16.53
N PRO A 58 -6.72 17.23 15.27
CA PRO A 58 -7.48 18.35 14.74
C PRO A 58 -8.92 18.30 15.26
N LYS A 59 -9.42 19.48 15.61
CA LYS A 59 -10.68 19.70 16.33
C LYS A 59 -11.96 19.28 15.57
N ASN A 60 -11.87 19.03 14.25
CA ASN A 60 -13.03 18.80 13.38
C ASN A 60 -12.95 17.49 12.57
N THR A 61 -12.28 16.46 13.09
CA THR A 61 -12.23 15.16 12.39
C THR A 61 -13.60 14.47 12.50
N PRO A 62 -14.21 14.02 11.41
CA PRO A 62 -15.43 13.23 11.52
C PRO A 62 -15.09 11.88 12.14
N VAL A 63 -15.79 11.49 13.20
CA VAL A 63 -15.58 10.22 13.91
C VAL A 63 -16.83 9.37 13.79
N VAL A 64 -16.64 8.08 13.49
CA VAL A 64 -17.76 7.13 13.46
C VAL A 64 -18.36 7.03 14.85
N SER A 65 -19.64 7.34 14.95
CA SER A 65 -20.38 7.37 16.21
C SER A 65 -21.82 6.92 15.97
N LYS A 66 -22.61 6.80 17.04
CA LYS A 66 -24.03 6.44 16.90
C LYS A 66 -24.82 7.45 16.04
N THR A 67 -24.40 8.71 16.02
CA THR A 67 -25.04 9.79 15.24
C THR A 67 -24.50 9.88 13.81
N LEU A 68 -23.28 9.41 13.58
CA LEU A 68 -22.63 9.36 12.27
C LEU A 68 -22.15 7.93 11.96
N PRO A 69 -23.02 7.08 11.38
CA PRO A 69 -22.64 5.72 11.02
C PRO A 69 -21.62 5.71 9.87
N PHE A 70 -20.85 4.62 9.77
CA PHE A 70 -19.75 4.51 8.82
C PHE A 70 -20.21 4.67 7.36
N LYS A 71 -21.37 4.11 7.01
CA LYS A 71 -21.96 4.27 5.69
C LYS A 71 -22.19 5.75 5.32
N LYS A 72 -22.77 6.52 6.25
CA LYS A 72 -23.02 7.96 6.06
C LYS A 72 -21.71 8.75 5.95
N LEU A 73 -20.68 8.35 6.70
CA LEU A 73 -19.34 8.94 6.59
C LEU A 73 -18.77 8.73 5.17
N MET A 74 -18.87 7.53 4.61
CA MET A 74 -18.41 7.24 3.25
C MET A 74 -19.21 8.00 2.19
N GLU A 75 -20.51 8.18 2.38
CA GLU A 75 -21.35 9.00 1.50
C GLU A 75 -20.93 10.47 1.52
N ILE A 76 -20.58 11.02 2.70
CA ILE A 76 -20.04 12.38 2.83
C ILE A 76 -18.73 12.50 2.04
N LEU A 77 -17.82 11.53 2.16
CA LEU A 77 -16.56 11.57 1.43
C LEU A 77 -16.78 11.58 -0.09
N LYS A 78 -17.62 10.67 -0.58
CA LYS A 78 -17.89 10.52 -2.02
C LYS A 78 -18.70 11.67 -2.61
N SER A 79 -19.51 12.35 -1.80
CA SER A 79 -20.29 13.52 -2.21
C SER A 79 -19.54 14.83 -2.08
N SER A 80 -18.32 14.82 -1.50
CA SER A 80 -17.51 16.04 -1.41
C SER A 80 -17.17 16.54 -2.81
N THR A 81 -17.26 17.86 -3.00
CA THR A 81 -16.92 18.54 -4.26
C THR A 81 -15.52 19.12 -4.22
N GLN A 82 -14.92 19.23 -3.04
CA GLN A 82 -13.60 19.80 -2.83
C GLN A 82 -12.60 18.70 -2.47
N PRO A 83 -11.29 18.92 -2.71
CA PRO A 83 -10.25 18.04 -2.21
C PRO A 83 -10.34 17.85 -0.69
N GLU A 84 -10.55 16.61 -0.25
CA GLU A 84 -10.61 16.26 1.18
C GLU A 84 -9.25 15.77 1.65
N LEU A 85 -8.75 16.32 2.75
CA LEU A 85 -7.54 15.81 3.39
C LEU A 85 -7.92 14.50 4.10
N LEU A 86 -7.38 13.39 3.61
CA LEU A 86 -7.58 12.09 4.23
C LEU A 86 -6.54 11.82 5.30
N TYR A 87 -5.28 12.12 5.08
CA TYR A 87 -4.23 11.76 6.04
C TYR A 87 -3.18 12.84 6.12
N MET A 88 -2.64 13.02 7.33
CA MET A 88 -1.52 13.89 7.62
C MET A 88 -0.59 13.21 8.61
N ALA A 89 0.65 12.98 8.17
CA ALA A 89 1.67 12.36 8.98
C ALA A 89 2.10 13.27 10.13
N GLU A 90 2.50 12.62 11.22
CA GLU A 90 3.34 13.23 12.24
C GLU A 90 4.76 13.50 11.71
N SER A 91 5.60 14.03 12.58
CA SER A 91 7.02 14.22 12.30
C SER A 91 7.72 12.92 11.88
N HIS A 92 8.10 12.82 10.60
CA HIS A 92 8.90 11.70 10.08
C HIS A 92 10.40 11.78 10.39
N ARG A 93 10.84 12.67 11.29
CA ARG A 93 12.26 12.91 11.60
C ARG A 93 13.03 11.62 11.94
N LEU A 94 12.42 10.74 12.74
CA LEU A 94 13.04 9.45 13.10
C LEU A 94 13.23 8.53 11.88
N TYR A 95 12.23 8.45 10.99
CA TYR A 95 12.35 7.68 9.74
C TYR A 95 13.46 8.22 8.84
N LEU A 96 13.56 9.55 8.74
CA LEU A 96 14.59 10.21 7.94
C LEU A 96 15.99 9.94 8.51
N MET A 97 16.17 10.12 9.82
CA MET A 97 17.44 9.85 10.48
C MET A 97 17.85 8.38 10.32
N ALA A 98 16.92 7.43 10.50
CA ALA A 98 17.20 6.02 10.31
C ALA A 98 17.59 5.70 8.85
N SER A 99 16.89 6.28 7.88
CA SER A 99 17.20 6.16 6.45
C SER A 99 18.62 6.69 6.13
N PHE A 100 19.00 7.86 6.66
CA PHE A 100 20.34 8.41 6.48
C PHE A 100 21.42 7.56 7.16
N ALA A 101 21.19 7.12 8.40
CA ALA A 101 22.14 6.28 9.14
C ALA A 101 22.36 4.93 8.44
N LEU A 102 21.29 4.26 8.01
CA LEU A 102 21.38 3.00 7.27
C LEU A 102 22.08 3.18 5.92
N SER A 103 21.79 4.25 5.19
CA SER A 103 22.52 4.58 3.96
C SER A 103 24.01 4.79 4.22
N PHE A 104 24.37 5.50 5.29
CA PHE A 104 25.77 5.74 5.63
C PHE A 104 26.50 4.42 5.96
N ILE A 105 25.91 3.58 6.81
CA ILE A 105 26.47 2.27 7.18
C ILE A 105 26.71 1.44 5.93
N VAL A 106 25.72 1.35 5.03
CA VAL A 106 25.87 0.56 3.79
C VAL A 106 26.96 1.12 2.89
N CYS A 107 27.01 2.45 2.68
CA CYS A 107 28.06 3.07 1.89
C CYS A 107 29.46 2.84 2.48
N TYR A 108 29.59 2.91 3.80
CA TYR A 108 30.84 2.61 4.50
C TYR A 108 31.28 1.16 4.28
N ASN A 109 30.35 0.20 4.37
CA ASN A 109 30.65 -1.21 4.10
C ASN A 109 31.09 -1.46 2.65
N ILE A 110 30.51 -0.73 1.67
CA ILE A 110 30.99 -0.78 0.27
C ILE A 110 32.43 -0.27 0.19
N PHE A 111 32.70 0.87 0.81
CA PHE A 111 34.03 1.46 0.82
C PHE A 111 35.06 0.51 1.44
N ASP A 112 34.81 -0.01 2.64
CA ASP A 112 35.70 -0.95 3.34
C ASP A 112 35.90 -2.26 2.54
N LEU A 113 34.84 -2.79 1.92
CA LEU A 113 34.95 -3.97 1.06
C LEU A 113 35.86 -3.71 -0.15
N LEU A 114 35.66 -2.61 -0.86
CA LEU A 114 36.45 -2.28 -2.04
C LEU A 114 37.90 -1.94 -1.68
N ASP A 115 38.12 -1.20 -0.59
CA ASP A 115 39.45 -0.82 -0.09
C ASP A 115 40.30 -2.05 0.24
N ARG A 116 39.70 -3.11 0.79
CA ARG A 116 40.42 -4.37 1.07
C ARG A 116 40.53 -5.29 -0.14
N SER A 117 39.49 -5.35 -0.95
CA SER A 117 39.39 -6.35 -2.03
C SER A 117 40.17 -5.97 -3.28
N LEU A 118 40.31 -4.67 -3.58
CA LEU A 118 41.05 -4.21 -4.75
C LEU A 118 42.56 -4.48 -4.64
N PRO A 119 43.24 -4.15 -3.51
CA PRO A 119 44.63 -4.54 -3.31
C PRO A 119 44.81 -6.05 -3.32
N ALA A 120 43.97 -6.80 -2.60
CA ALA A 120 44.06 -8.26 -2.56
C ALA A 120 43.92 -8.91 -3.96
N ALA A 121 43.07 -8.36 -4.83
CA ALA A 121 42.95 -8.85 -6.20
C ALA A 121 44.17 -8.47 -7.07
N TYR A 122 44.78 -7.31 -6.80
CA TYR A 122 46.01 -6.88 -7.47
C TYR A 122 47.20 -7.75 -7.07
N ASP A 123 47.35 -8.05 -5.78
CA ASP A 123 48.38 -8.92 -5.24
C ASP A 123 48.21 -10.34 -5.79
N LEU A 124 46.98 -10.88 -5.82
CA LEU A 124 46.68 -12.18 -6.43
C LEU A 124 47.14 -12.29 -7.89
N TRP A 125 46.97 -11.21 -8.67
CA TRP A 125 47.40 -11.18 -10.07
C TRP A 125 48.92 -11.13 -10.20
N LEU A 126 49.59 -10.32 -9.38
CA LEU A 126 51.05 -10.15 -9.41
C LEU A 126 51.80 -11.37 -8.87
N GLU A 127 51.40 -11.86 -7.71
CA GLU A 127 52.11 -12.92 -6.99
C GLU A 127 51.89 -14.28 -7.65
N ASN A 128 50.70 -14.53 -8.21
CA ASN A 128 50.35 -15.75 -8.95
C ASN A 128 50.88 -17.03 -8.27
N GLU A 129 50.66 -17.18 -6.95
CA GLU A 129 51.25 -18.25 -6.12
C GLU A 129 51.02 -19.68 -6.67
N GLU A 130 50.00 -19.87 -7.49
CA GLU A 130 49.66 -21.16 -8.12
C GLU A 130 50.38 -21.39 -9.48
N ASP A 131 51.29 -20.50 -9.89
CA ASP A 131 52.02 -20.53 -11.16
C ASP A 131 51.10 -20.76 -12.37
N LEU A 132 49.91 -20.14 -12.34
CA LEU A 132 48.91 -20.34 -13.39
C LEU A 132 49.37 -19.68 -14.70
N PRO A 133 49.03 -20.28 -15.87
CA PRO A 133 49.19 -19.61 -17.16
C PRO A 133 48.51 -18.23 -17.16
N PRO A 134 49.06 -17.21 -17.86
CA PRO A 134 48.58 -15.83 -17.79
C PRO A 134 47.06 -15.68 -18.03
N VAL A 135 46.52 -16.44 -18.98
CA VAL A 135 45.08 -16.44 -19.28
C VAL A 135 44.25 -16.99 -18.13
N ARG A 136 44.73 -18.06 -17.46
CA ARG A 136 44.01 -18.67 -16.33
C ARG A 136 44.09 -17.80 -15.08
N ASN A 137 45.26 -17.21 -14.79
CA ASN A 137 45.40 -16.24 -13.71
C ASN A 137 44.46 -15.04 -13.95
N PHE A 138 44.34 -14.58 -15.19
CA PHE A 138 43.52 -13.42 -15.54
C PHE A 138 42.04 -13.70 -15.30
N VAL A 139 41.57 -14.87 -15.75
CA VAL A 139 40.19 -15.31 -15.52
C VAL A 139 39.90 -15.49 -14.03
N LYS A 140 40.84 -16.03 -13.24
CA LYS A 140 40.69 -16.19 -11.78
C LYS A 140 40.57 -14.84 -11.08
N THR A 141 41.49 -13.91 -11.35
CA THR A 141 41.44 -12.56 -10.79
C THR A 141 40.17 -11.83 -11.20
N LEU A 142 39.78 -11.91 -12.48
CA LEU A 142 38.55 -11.31 -12.97
C LEU A 142 37.31 -11.94 -12.30
N GLY A 143 37.32 -13.25 -12.05
CA GLY A 143 36.27 -13.94 -11.32
C GLY A 143 36.13 -13.44 -9.87
N ASN A 144 37.24 -13.27 -9.17
CA ASN A 144 37.26 -12.73 -7.81
C ASN A 144 36.79 -11.27 -7.76
N LEU A 145 37.28 -10.43 -8.68
CA LEU A 145 36.79 -9.05 -8.83
C LEU A 145 35.29 -9.03 -9.18
N GLY A 146 34.83 -9.94 -10.03
CA GLY A 146 33.42 -10.09 -10.39
C GLY A 146 32.55 -10.42 -9.17
N LEU A 147 33.01 -11.30 -8.28
CA LEU A 147 32.32 -11.63 -7.03
C LEU A 147 32.25 -10.41 -6.09
N VAL A 148 33.36 -9.69 -5.93
CA VAL A 148 33.42 -8.46 -5.12
C VAL A 148 32.46 -7.40 -5.67
N LEU A 149 32.43 -7.20 -6.99
CA LEU A 149 31.52 -6.27 -7.65
C LEU A 149 30.06 -6.70 -7.48
N LEU A 150 29.76 -8.00 -7.57
CA LEU A 150 28.43 -8.54 -7.35
C LEU A 150 27.94 -8.25 -5.92
N ILE A 151 28.76 -8.54 -4.91
CA ILE A 151 28.44 -8.24 -3.51
C ILE A 151 28.28 -6.73 -3.32
N SER A 152 29.20 -5.93 -3.86
CA SER A 152 29.14 -4.47 -3.82
C SER A 152 27.85 -3.92 -4.46
N SER A 153 27.36 -4.56 -5.54
CA SER A 153 26.12 -4.16 -6.21
C SER A 153 24.87 -4.37 -5.34
N VAL A 154 24.86 -5.40 -4.50
CA VAL A 154 23.78 -5.66 -3.54
C VAL A 154 23.73 -4.53 -2.51
N TYR A 155 24.89 -4.19 -1.93
CA TYR A 155 24.99 -3.07 -1.01
C TYR A 155 24.67 -1.73 -1.68
N ALA A 156 25.14 -1.47 -2.90
CA ALA A 156 24.83 -0.25 -3.64
C ALA A 156 23.32 -0.12 -3.89
N THR A 157 22.64 -1.23 -4.20
CA THR A 157 21.19 -1.29 -4.34
C THR A 157 20.51 -0.97 -3.01
N ALA A 158 20.98 -1.54 -1.90
CA ALA A 158 20.45 -1.25 -0.57
C ALA A 158 20.64 0.24 -0.19
N ALA A 159 21.82 0.83 -0.44
CA ALA A 159 22.08 2.26 -0.22
C ALA A 159 21.13 3.13 -1.04
N TYR A 160 20.99 2.82 -2.34
CA TYR A 160 20.06 3.53 -3.22
C TYR A 160 18.62 3.47 -2.69
N MET A 161 18.19 2.30 -2.21
CA MET A 161 16.87 2.12 -1.60
C MET A 161 16.71 2.98 -0.34
N PHE A 162 17.68 2.96 0.57
CA PHE A 162 17.64 3.78 1.80
C PHE A 162 17.60 5.28 1.49
N ILE A 163 18.40 5.77 0.53
CA ILE A 163 18.39 7.18 0.08
C ILE A 163 17.03 7.58 -0.51
N LYS A 164 16.31 6.64 -1.13
CA LYS A 164 15.02 6.90 -1.76
C LYS A 164 13.82 6.77 -0.81
N ILE A 165 13.97 6.23 0.39
CA ILE A 165 12.88 6.13 1.39
C ILE A 165 12.12 7.44 1.59
N PRO A 166 12.76 8.62 1.76
CA PRO A 166 12.03 9.89 1.93
C PRO A 166 11.00 10.15 0.84
N THR A 167 11.31 9.82 -0.41
CA THR A 167 10.41 10.03 -1.55
C THR A 167 9.17 9.15 -1.53
N ARG A 168 9.18 8.06 -0.75
CA ARG A 168 8.08 7.12 -0.59
C ARG A 168 7.28 7.34 0.69
N LEU A 169 7.82 8.10 1.65
CA LEU A 169 7.11 8.47 2.88
C LEU A 169 6.01 9.49 2.55
N VAL A 170 4.77 9.06 2.71
CA VAL A 170 3.58 9.89 2.49
C VAL A 170 3.40 10.82 3.69
N ARG A 171 3.52 12.12 3.45
CA ARG A 171 3.26 13.16 4.45
C ARG A 171 1.79 13.52 4.52
N ARG A 172 1.14 13.60 3.36
CA ARG A 172 -0.27 13.93 3.24
C ARG A 172 -0.91 13.13 2.14
N LEU A 173 -2.18 12.82 2.35
CA LEU A 173 -3.01 12.14 1.39
C LEU A 173 -4.29 12.94 1.23
N TYR A 174 -4.63 13.29 0.01
CA TYR A 174 -5.88 13.97 -0.33
C TYR A 174 -6.72 13.08 -1.23
N TYR A 175 -8.02 13.04 -0.96
CA TYR A 175 -9.02 12.52 -1.89
C TYR A 175 -9.46 13.63 -2.82
N LEU A 176 -9.32 13.39 -4.12
CA LEU A 176 -9.75 14.30 -5.16
C LEU A 176 -11.05 13.75 -5.79
N PRO A 177 -12.21 14.33 -5.46
CA PRO A 177 -13.47 13.94 -6.07
C PRO A 177 -13.51 14.34 -7.55
N GLY A 178 -14.20 13.56 -8.37
CA GLY A 178 -14.33 13.82 -9.79
C GLY A 178 -14.95 12.64 -10.55
N PRO A 179 -15.09 12.74 -11.88
CA PRO A 179 -15.63 11.66 -12.71
C PRO A 179 -14.79 10.38 -12.63
N LYS A 180 -13.49 10.53 -12.35
CA LYS A 180 -12.61 9.47 -11.90
C LYS A 180 -11.95 9.92 -10.61
N GLU A 181 -12.09 9.12 -9.56
CA GLU A 181 -11.53 9.42 -8.25
C GLU A 181 -10.01 9.32 -8.30
N HIS A 182 -9.34 10.34 -7.75
CA HIS A 182 -7.88 10.36 -7.65
C HIS A 182 -7.45 10.56 -6.20
N ILE A 183 -6.24 10.10 -5.90
CA ILE A 183 -5.56 10.37 -4.66
C ILE A 183 -4.32 11.20 -4.97
N GLN A 184 -4.11 12.25 -4.18
CA GLN A 184 -2.91 13.06 -4.24
C GLN A 184 -2.05 12.81 -3.00
N PHE A 185 -0.82 12.36 -3.24
CA PHE A 185 0.21 12.20 -2.23
C PHE A 185 1.11 13.42 -2.20
N VAL A 186 1.49 13.83 -1.00
CA VAL A 186 2.61 14.74 -0.76
C VAL A 186 3.69 13.95 -0.04
N THR A 187 4.92 13.93 -0.55
CA THR A 187 6.02 13.15 0.03
C THR A 187 7.21 14.02 0.41
N HIS A 188 8.21 13.43 1.08
CA HIS A 188 9.45 14.16 1.37
C HIS A 188 10.35 14.24 0.12
N PRO A 189 10.94 15.42 -0.16
CA PRO A 189 12.00 15.48 -1.17
C PRO A 189 13.26 14.78 -0.65
N VAL A 190 14.05 14.18 -1.56
CA VAL A 190 15.34 13.56 -1.20
C VAL A 190 16.22 14.57 -0.45
N MET A 191 16.40 15.74 -1.04
CA MET A 191 17.22 16.82 -0.48
C MET A 191 16.38 17.76 0.40
N PRO A 192 16.89 18.19 1.57
CA PRO A 192 16.27 19.22 2.40
C PRO A 192 16.18 20.56 1.65
N GLY A 193 15.23 21.40 2.07
CA GLY A 193 15.00 22.73 1.50
C GLY A 193 14.31 22.75 0.13
N ARG A 194 14.10 21.59 -0.49
CA ARG A 194 13.32 21.48 -1.74
C ARG A 194 11.81 21.43 -1.48
N PRO A 195 10.98 21.82 -2.45
CA PRO A 195 9.53 21.65 -2.34
C PRO A 195 9.15 20.16 -2.29
N SER A 196 8.10 19.85 -1.52
CA SER A 196 7.55 18.50 -1.42
C SER A 196 6.99 18.06 -2.78
N PRO A 197 7.36 16.88 -3.30
CA PRO A 197 6.73 16.33 -4.49
C PRO A 197 5.25 16.08 -4.27
N VAL A 198 4.42 16.50 -5.24
CA VAL A 198 2.98 16.25 -5.26
C VAL A 198 2.66 15.29 -6.39
N ILE A 199 2.08 14.14 -6.05
CA ILE A 199 1.90 13.01 -6.95
C ILE A 199 0.44 12.64 -6.96
N THR A 200 -0.20 12.71 -8.13
CA THR A 200 -1.63 12.40 -8.29
C THR A 200 -1.79 11.08 -9.02
N ILE A 201 -2.53 10.14 -8.43
CA ILE A 201 -2.70 8.78 -8.91
C ILE A 201 -4.19 8.42 -8.89
N PRO A 202 -4.74 7.77 -9.94
CA PRO A 202 -6.11 7.26 -9.90
C PRO A 202 -6.32 6.28 -8.74
N LEU A 203 -7.43 6.41 -8.01
CA LEU A 203 -7.72 5.57 -6.84
C LEU A 203 -7.79 4.07 -7.20
N GLU A 204 -8.24 3.74 -8.41
CA GLU A 204 -8.30 2.37 -8.94
C GLU A 204 -6.93 1.68 -9.01
N LYS A 205 -5.85 2.46 -9.17
CA LYS A 205 -4.49 1.92 -9.31
C LYS A 205 -3.78 1.73 -7.97
N ILE A 206 -4.36 2.20 -6.87
CA ILE A 206 -3.78 2.10 -5.53
C ILE A 206 -4.51 1.00 -4.75
N THR A 207 -3.74 0.09 -4.18
CA THR A 207 -4.26 -1.01 -3.37
C THR A 207 -3.41 -1.25 -2.13
N ILE A 208 -4.02 -1.72 -1.06
CA ILE A 208 -3.30 -2.31 0.08
C ILE A 208 -3.03 -3.80 -0.23
N GLY A 209 -2.02 -4.39 0.43
CA GLY A 209 -1.78 -5.83 0.35
C GLY A 209 -3.04 -6.64 0.72
N LYS A 210 -3.31 -7.74 0.01
CA LYS A 210 -4.55 -8.52 0.17
C LYS A 210 -4.83 -9.02 1.60
N THR A 211 -3.77 -9.21 2.39
CA THR A 211 -3.82 -9.68 3.77
C THR A 211 -3.57 -8.57 4.79
N SER A 212 -3.46 -7.32 4.33
CA SER A 212 -3.17 -6.17 5.19
C SER A 212 -4.44 -5.35 5.40
N LYS A 213 -4.65 -4.91 6.64
CA LYS A 213 -5.71 -3.98 7.03
C LYS A 213 -5.13 -2.74 7.68
N VAL A 214 -5.73 -1.59 7.39
CA VAL A 214 -5.45 -0.36 8.11
C VAL A 214 -6.18 -0.37 9.45
N TRP A 215 -7.43 -0.85 9.48
CA TRP A 215 -8.19 -0.97 10.72
C TRP A 215 -7.65 -2.09 11.62
N THR A 216 -7.19 -1.70 12.80
CA THR A 216 -6.74 -2.59 13.89
C THR A 216 -7.69 -2.55 15.09
N GLY A 217 -8.53 -1.52 15.19
CA GLY A 217 -9.39 -1.27 16.34
C GLY A 217 -8.65 -0.72 17.56
N GLN A 218 -7.38 -0.34 17.41
CA GLN A 218 -6.56 0.25 18.48
C GLN A 218 -6.22 1.72 18.19
N GLY A 219 -6.15 2.53 19.25
CA GLY A 219 -5.88 3.97 19.14
C GLY A 219 -7.11 4.77 18.72
N PHE A 220 -6.96 6.10 18.66
CA PHE A 220 -8.07 7.02 18.44
C PHE A 220 -8.78 6.82 17.08
N TYR A 221 -8.02 6.59 16.01
CA TYR A 221 -8.54 6.32 14.67
C TYR A 221 -8.71 4.81 14.37
N GLY A 222 -8.42 3.94 15.34
CA GLY A 222 -8.41 2.49 15.16
C GLY A 222 -7.35 2.00 14.16
N THR A 223 -6.27 2.78 13.94
CA THR A 223 -5.16 2.48 13.01
C THR A 223 -3.86 2.12 13.73
N ALA A 224 -3.78 2.37 15.04
CA ALA A 224 -2.56 2.19 15.80
C ALA A 224 -2.23 0.71 15.95
N GLN A 225 -0.94 0.37 15.95
CA GLN A 225 -0.50 -1.00 16.23
C GLN A 225 0.90 -0.97 16.82
N ARG A 226 1.13 -1.74 17.89
CA ARG A 226 2.45 -1.78 18.55
C ARG A 226 3.56 -2.38 17.68
N THR A 227 3.22 -3.33 16.82
CA THR A 227 4.18 -4.11 16.01
C THR A 227 4.33 -3.61 14.59
N GLN A 228 3.43 -2.74 14.12
CA GLN A 228 3.44 -2.19 12.78
C GLN A 228 3.31 -0.68 12.88
N PHE A 229 4.36 0.05 12.53
CA PHE A 229 4.38 1.51 12.60
C PHE A 229 3.84 2.15 11.32
N ALA A 230 3.82 1.42 10.20
CA ALA A 230 3.33 1.91 8.92
C ALA A 230 2.53 0.83 8.19
N PHE A 231 1.70 1.26 7.26
CA PHE A 231 1.10 0.38 6.24
C PHE A 231 1.58 0.80 4.85
N LEU A 232 1.48 -0.13 3.90
CA LEU A 232 2.03 0.02 2.56
C LEU A 232 0.89 0.14 1.53
N LEU A 233 1.00 1.14 0.67
CA LEU A 233 0.12 1.33 -0.49
C LEU A 233 0.88 0.95 -1.76
N PHE A 234 0.35 0.00 -2.51
CA PHE A 234 0.92 -0.47 -3.76
C PHE A 234 0.25 0.23 -4.93
N GLU A 235 1.06 0.76 -5.85
CA GLU A 235 0.58 1.33 -7.11
C GLU A 235 0.78 0.32 -8.23
N LYS A 236 -0.28 0.04 -9.00
CA LYS A 236 -0.24 -0.90 -10.12
C LYS A 236 0.84 -0.51 -11.13
N GLY A 237 1.78 -1.43 -11.38
CA GLY A 237 2.90 -1.21 -12.30
C GLY A 237 4.15 -0.59 -11.68
N LYS A 238 4.15 -0.30 -10.37
CA LYS A 238 5.35 0.10 -9.62
C LYS A 238 5.77 -0.98 -8.65
N LEU A 239 7.08 -1.21 -8.58
CA LEU A 239 7.67 -2.20 -7.68
C LEU A 239 7.65 -1.75 -6.21
N PHE A 240 7.87 -0.45 -5.98
CA PHE A 240 8.05 0.09 -4.64
C PHE A 240 6.76 0.72 -4.09
N PRO A 241 6.33 0.31 -2.89
CA PRO A 241 5.13 0.85 -2.28
C PRO A 241 5.35 2.26 -1.73
N TRP A 242 4.26 2.95 -1.49
CA TRP A 242 4.20 4.15 -0.66
C TRP A 242 4.05 3.75 0.80
N ILE A 243 4.74 4.47 1.68
CA ILE A 243 4.80 4.18 3.11
C ILE A 243 3.96 5.22 3.82
N VAL A 244 2.94 4.78 4.56
CA VAL A 244 2.05 5.64 5.34
C VAL A 244 2.19 5.29 6.81
N ASP A 245 2.59 6.26 7.64
CA ASP A 245 2.76 6.07 9.08
C ASP A 245 1.40 5.97 9.79
N ARG A 246 1.23 4.96 10.64
CA ARG A 246 0.02 4.72 11.44
C ARG A 246 -0.15 5.70 12.59
N ASN A 247 0.90 6.42 12.97
CA ASN A 247 0.86 7.42 14.05
C ASN A 247 0.35 8.80 13.61
N GLY A 248 -0.02 8.96 12.34
CA GLY A 248 -0.55 10.22 11.82
C GLY A 248 -1.99 10.54 12.22
N TRP A 249 -2.46 11.67 11.72
CA TRP A 249 -3.86 12.02 11.68
C TRP A 249 -4.57 11.32 10.51
N PHE A 250 -5.75 10.77 10.79
CA PHE A 250 -6.60 10.10 9.81
C PHE A 250 -7.97 10.77 9.78
N TRP A 251 -8.51 10.99 8.59
CA TRP A 251 -9.88 11.42 8.37
C TRP A 251 -10.81 10.22 8.58
N GLY A 252 -11.84 10.38 9.41
CA GLY A 252 -12.68 9.26 9.75
C GLY A 252 -11.95 8.29 10.66
N ASP A 253 -11.90 7.03 10.24
CA ASP A 253 -11.18 5.98 10.92
C ASP A 253 -10.47 5.05 9.93
N GLY A 254 -9.72 4.07 10.43
CA GLY A 254 -8.98 3.13 9.60
C GLY A 254 -9.82 2.38 8.55
N ARG A 255 -11.12 2.21 8.77
CA ARG A 255 -12.00 1.48 7.84
C ARG A 255 -12.22 2.23 6.54
N VAL A 256 -12.15 3.57 6.57
CA VAL A 256 -12.23 4.40 5.35
C VAL A 256 -11.15 3.97 4.36
N TYR A 257 -9.94 3.71 4.85
CA TYR A 257 -8.78 3.32 4.04
C TYR A 257 -8.89 1.87 3.56
N ASP A 258 -9.50 0.99 4.36
CA ASP A 258 -9.81 -0.38 3.93
C ASP A 258 -10.84 -0.39 2.78
N VAL A 259 -11.82 0.52 2.79
CA VAL A 259 -12.75 0.69 1.65
C VAL A 259 -12.04 1.29 0.44
N LEU A 260 -11.31 2.40 0.63
CA LEU A 260 -10.67 3.12 -0.48
C LEU A 260 -9.54 2.33 -1.14
N PHE A 261 -8.69 1.68 -0.36
CA PHE A 261 -7.47 1.04 -0.83
C PHE A 261 -7.47 -0.47 -0.66
N GLY A 262 -8.12 -1.00 0.39
CA GLY A 262 -8.37 -2.45 0.51
C GLY A 262 -9.47 -2.96 -0.44
N LYS A 263 -10.26 -2.03 -1.01
CA LYS A 263 -11.41 -2.32 -1.88
C LYS A 263 -12.45 -3.19 -1.19
N GLU A 264 -12.54 -3.08 0.13
CA GLU A 264 -13.56 -3.79 0.91
C GLU A 264 -14.93 -3.14 0.67
N PRO A 265 -16.02 -3.93 0.59
CA PRO A 265 -17.36 -3.38 0.57
C PRO A 265 -17.64 -2.66 1.90
N VAL A 266 -18.40 -1.56 1.83
CA VAL A 266 -18.70 -0.69 2.97
C VAL A 266 -19.30 -1.48 4.13
N GLU A 267 -20.16 -2.45 3.83
CA GLU A 267 -20.81 -3.32 4.82
C GLU A 267 -19.83 -4.20 5.58
N GLN A 268 -18.81 -4.76 4.89
CA GLN A 268 -17.78 -5.58 5.52
C GLN A 268 -16.84 -4.73 6.37
N ALA A 269 -16.49 -3.53 5.89
CA ALA A 269 -15.67 -2.59 6.63
C ALA A 269 -16.40 -2.11 7.90
N GLU A 270 -17.72 -1.89 7.84
CA GLU A 270 -18.53 -1.47 8.98
C GLU A 270 -18.48 -2.44 10.16
N LEU A 271 -18.36 -3.75 9.90
CA LEU A 271 -18.17 -4.78 10.94
C LEU A 271 -16.92 -4.55 11.80
N GLY A 272 -15.94 -3.77 11.32
CA GLY A 272 -14.78 -3.35 12.11
C GLY A 272 -13.92 -4.52 12.59
N LEU A 273 -13.87 -5.61 11.83
CA LEU A 273 -13.05 -6.76 12.17
C LEU A 273 -11.59 -6.50 11.80
N SER A 274 -10.72 -6.48 12.81
CA SER A 274 -9.27 -6.46 12.62
C SER A 274 -8.80 -7.77 11.94
N TYR A 275 -7.63 -7.73 11.30
CA TYR A 275 -7.05 -8.92 10.68
C TYR A 275 -6.86 -10.08 11.67
N ASP A 276 -6.32 -9.81 12.84
CA ASP A 276 -6.11 -10.83 13.88
C ASP A 276 -7.44 -11.42 14.38
N THR A 277 -8.48 -10.58 14.48
CA THR A 277 -9.82 -11.04 14.81
C THR A 277 -10.38 -11.96 13.74
N MET A 278 -10.21 -11.61 12.46
CA MET A 278 -10.64 -12.46 11.34
C MET A 278 -9.89 -13.79 11.33
N LEU A 279 -8.58 -13.80 11.62
CA LEU A 279 -7.81 -15.04 11.73
C LEU A 279 -8.35 -15.92 12.86
N LYS A 280 -8.59 -15.36 14.05
CA LYS A 280 -9.16 -16.09 15.19
C LYS A 280 -10.54 -16.65 14.90
N ILE A 281 -11.39 -15.91 14.17
CA ILE A 281 -12.71 -16.40 13.75
C ILE A 281 -12.55 -17.59 12.80
N LYS A 282 -11.67 -17.49 11.80
CA LYS A 282 -11.40 -18.57 10.84
C LYS A 282 -10.82 -19.81 11.54
N GLU A 283 -9.93 -19.63 12.51
CA GLU A 283 -9.39 -20.73 13.31
C GLU A 283 -10.48 -21.41 14.15
N LYS A 284 -11.35 -20.63 14.81
CA LYS A 284 -12.50 -21.17 15.54
C LYS A 284 -13.44 -21.96 14.64
N GLN A 285 -13.77 -21.44 13.47
CA GLN A 285 -14.59 -22.13 12.48
C GLN A 285 -13.95 -23.43 12.01
N LYS A 286 -12.64 -23.40 11.69
CA LYS A 286 -11.89 -24.61 11.30
C LYS A 286 -11.88 -25.66 12.42
N ASN A 287 -11.69 -25.22 13.66
CA ASN A 287 -11.68 -26.12 14.82
C ASN A 287 -13.07 -26.70 15.11
N GLN A 288 -14.14 -25.91 14.94
CA GLN A 288 -15.52 -26.38 15.05
C GLN A 288 -15.85 -27.40 13.97
N VAL A 289 -15.50 -27.12 12.71
CA VAL A 289 -15.68 -28.07 11.60
C VAL A 289 -14.89 -29.36 11.86
N ALA A 290 -13.64 -29.25 12.31
CA ALA A 290 -12.83 -30.42 12.67
C ALA A 290 -13.41 -31.21 13.84
N PHE A 291 -14.01 -30.52 14.83
CA PHE A 291 -14.68 -31.16 15.96
C PHE A 291 -15.94 -31.91 15.51
N ASN A 292 -16.80 -31.27 14.70
CA ASN A 292 -18.00 -31.90 14.15
C ASN A 292 -17.64 -33.11 13.27
N LEU A 293 -16.62 -33.00 12.41
CA LEU A 293 -16.14 -34.12 11.61
C LEU A 293 -15.57 -35.26 12.47
N LYS A 294 -14.90 -34.95 13.58
CA LYS A 294 -14.42 -35.96 14.52
C LYS A 294 -15.59 -36.67 15.22
N GLN A 295 -16.68 -35.96 15.53
CA GLN A 295 -17.90 -36.55 16.08
C GLN A 295 -18.61 -37.43 15.06
N GLU A 296 -18.74 -36.98 13.81
CA GLU A 296 -19.43 -37.72 12.74
C GLU A 296 -18.67 -38.97 12.27
N LEU A 297 -17.35 -38.85 12.10
CA LEU A 297 -16.54 -39.87 11.42
C LEU A 297 -15.62 -40.67 12.36
N GLY A 298 -15.44 -40.22 13.61
CA GLY A 298 -14.69 -40.92 14.65
C GLY A 298 -13.16 -40.79 14.55
N PRO A 299 -12.38 -41.71 15.17
CA PRO A 299 -10.92 -41.58 15.36
C PRO A 299 -10.09 -41.58 14.06
N ALA A 300 -10.68 -41.90 12.90
CA ALA A 300 -10.04 -41.84 11.57
C ALA A 300 -10.70 -40.81 10.62
N TRP A 301 -11.34 -39.77 11.16
CA TRP A 301 -12.12 -38.80 10.38
C TRP A 301 -11.36 -38.20 9.20
N LYS A 302 -10.07 -37.88 9.35
CA LYS A 302 -9.24 -37.32 8.26
C LYS A 302 -9.13 -38.27 7.06
N LEU A 303 -8.91 -39.56 7.29
CA LEU A 303 -8.81 -40.58 6.24
C LEU A 303 -10.17 -40.80 5.56
N LYS A 304 -11.25 -40.78 6.33
CA LYS A 304 -12.62 -40.92 5.81
C LYS A 304 -13.03 -39.72 4.95
N VAL A 305 -12.70 -38.49 5.36
CA VAL A 305 -12.93 -37.28 4.55
C VAL A 305 -12.12 -37.33 3.26
N MET A 306 -10.85 -37.75 3.32
CA MET A 306 -10.00 -37.88 2.14
C MET A 306 -10.53 -38.93 1.16
N ALA A 307 -10.96 -40.09 1.66
CA ALA A 307 -11.56 -41.14 0.84
C ALA A 307 -12.86 -40.67 0.18
N ARG A 308 -13.70 -39.91 0.90
CA ARG A 308 -14.94 -39.34 0.38
C ARG A 308 -14.69 -38.30 -0.72
N MET A 309 -13.76 -37.37 -0.51
CA MET A 309 -13.38 -36.39 -1.54
C MET A 309 -12.82 -37.08 -2.80
N PHE A 310 -12.01 -38.13 -2.63
CA PHE A 310 -11.50 -38.91 -3.77
C PHE A 310 -12.62 -39.61 -4.54
N GLN A 311 -13.62 -40.17 -3.85
CA GLN A 311 -14.80 -40.76 -4.50
C GLN A 311 -15.63 -39.71 -5.26
N GLU A 312 -15.84 -38.53 -4.66
CA GLU A 312 -16.56 -37.40 -5.28
C GLU A 312 -15.81 -36.87 -6.52
N ASP A 313 -14.47 -36.75 -6.45
CA ASP A 313 -13.63 -36.36 -7.59
C ASP A 313 -13.66 -37.41 -8.72
N VAL A 314 -13.57 -38.71 -8.39
CA VAL A 314 -13.66 -39.78 -9.39
C VAL A 314 -15.04 -39.79 -10.05
N GLN A 315 -16.12 -39.62 -9.27
CA GLN A 315 -17.48 -39.56 -9.81
C GLN A 315 -17.71 -38.33 -10.68
N SER A 316 -17.19 -37.15 -10.29
CA SER A 316 -17.31 -35.93 -11.10
C SER A 316 -16.54 -36.04 -12.42
N VAL A 317 -15.34 -36.63 -12.42
CA VAL A 317 -14.56 -36.90 -13.64
C VAL A 317 -15.25 -37.93 -14.54
N LEU A 318 -15.84 -38.99 -13.96
CA LEU A 318 -16.63 -39.96 -14.71
C LEU A 318 -17.92 -39.35 -15.28
N ALA A 319 -18.57 -38.44 -14.54
CA ALA A 319 -19.75 -37.72 -15.00
C ALA A 319 -19.42 -36.75 -16.15
N LEU A 320 -18.29 -36.05 -16.10
CA LEU A 320 -17.79 -35.22 -17.20
C LEU A 320 -17.47 -36.07 -18.45
N ARG A 321 -16.77 -37.21 -18.26
CA ARG A 321 -16.45 -38.16 -19.34
C ARG A 321 -17.69 -38.79 -19.97
N ASN A 322 -18.73 -39.07 -19.20
CA ASN A 322 -20.00 -39.61 -19.70
C ASN A 322 -20.93 -38.54 -20.27
N GLY A 323 -20.81 -37.28 -19.81
CA GLY A 323 -21.49 -36.11 -20.37
C GLY A 323 -21.00 -35.79 -21.79
N ASP A 324 -19.71 -35.91 -22.05
CA ASP A 324 -19.13 -35.75 -23.39
C ASP A 324 -19.52 -36.88 -24.35
N LYS A 325 -19.70 -38.11 -23.85
CA LYS A 325 -20.22 -39.23 -24.67
C LYS A 325 -21.68 -39.09 -25.07
N LYS A 326 -22.50 -38.34 -24.31
CA LYS A 326 -23.93 -38.13 -24.62
C LYS A 326 -24.19 -37.00 -25.64
N LYS A 327 -23.20 -36.16 -25.94
CA LYS A 327 -23.29 -35.12 -26.99
C LYS A 327 -22.68 -35.51 -28.34
N SER A 328 -22.02 -36.67 -28.43
CA SER A 328 -21.38 -37.17 -29.67
C SER A 328 -22.10 -38.35 -30.33
N ILE A 329 -23.17 -38.89 -29.73
CA ILE A 329 -23.97 -39.97 -30.32
C ILE A 329 -25.45 -39.58 -30.23
N GLY A 330 -25.95 -38.98 -31.32
CA GLY A 330 -27.37 -38.69 -31.50
C GLY A 330 -27.66 -37.23 -31.80
N ASP A 331 -27.31 -36.78 -33.00
CA ASP A 331 -28.26 -35.93 -33.73
C ASP A 331 -28.07 -36.09 -35.25
N GLY A 332 -29.01 -36.82 -35.82
CA GLY A 332 -29.17 -37.08 -37.23
C GLY A 332 -30.64 -37.37 -37.49
N SER A 333 -31.53 -36.44 -37.14
CA SER A 333 -32.75 -36.10 -37.88
C SER A 333 -33.68 -35.19 -37.07
N THR A 334 -33.91 -34.01 -37.64
CA THR A 334 -35.14 -33.19 -37.62
C THR A 334 -36.38 -33.77 -36.94
N SER A 335 -36.98 -33.02 -36.01
CA SER A 335 -38.30 -32.39 -36.21
C SER A 335 -38.74 -31.53 -35.01
N THR A 336 -39.04 -30.27 -35.31
CA THR A 336 -40.04 -29.38 -34.70
C THR A 336 -41.09 -30.00 -33.77
N LYS A 337 -41.24 -29.45 -32.54
CA LYS A 337 -42.45 -28.76 -32.05
C LYS A 337 -42.29 -28.23 -30.62
N VAL A 338 -42.76 -27.00 -30.41
CA VAL A 338 -43.08 -26.32 -29.14
C VAL A 338 -44.61 -26.15 -29.14
N PRO A 339 -45.34 -25.87 -28.03
CA PRO A 339 -45.26 -26.27 -26.61
C PRO A 339 -46.58 -26.94 -26.12
N GLU A 340 -46.66 -27.45 -24.88
CA GLU A 340 -47.91 -27.32 -24.10
C GLU A 340 -47.71 -27.39 -22.58
N LYS A 341 -48.41 -26.48 -21.88
CA LYS A 341 -48.62 -26.39 -20.43
C LYS A 341 -49.49 -27.55 -19.91
N LYS A 342 -49.31 -27.87 -18.62
CA LYS A 342 -50.31 -28.26 -17.58
C LYS A 342 -49.50 -28.91 -16.44
N GLU A 343 -49.72 -28.69 -15.16
CA GLU A 343 -50.61 -27.86 -14.33
C GLU A 343 -49.88 -27.66 -12.99
#